data_AF-A0A9P1CU88-F1
#
_entry.id   AF-A0A9P1CU88-F1
#
_cell.length_a   1.000
_cell.length_b   1.000
_cell.length_c   1.000
_cell.angle_alpha   90.00
_cell.angle_beta   90.00
_cell.angle_gamma   90.00
#
_symmetry.space_group_name_H-M   'P 1'
#
loop_
_entity.id
_entity.type
_entity.pdbx_description
1 polymer ?
#
loop_
_entity_poly.entity_id
_entity_poly.type
_entity_poly.pdbx_seq_one_letter_code
_entity_poly.pdbx_strand_id
1 'polypeptide(L)'
;MRQRYVSKLEAIFNAIDDGDGMITEAKLDTILANPKVRAYFQTLDLDVNESTALFRILDDGDGEVTLDEFINGILRCKGAAKAIDQVALHTEMRSLHKKLTKILQMCEQIPGVDPTSSSKMMPRSSHNKGSLKAFRSSLMTGLDSPVFSFSRVTAPM
;
A
#
# COMPACT_ATOMS: atom_id res chain seq x y z
N MET A 1 11.37 -1.87 3.16
CA MET A 1 10.24 -2.63 2.56
C MET A 1 10.61 -3.28 1.22
N ARG A 2 11.29 -2.58 0.32
CA ARG A 2 11.67 -3.11 -1.02
C ARG A 2 12.52 -4.39 -0.97
N GLN A 3 13.55 -4.46 -0.12
CA GLN A 3 14.42 -5.64 -0.01
C GLN A 3 13.67 -6.93 0.37
N ARG A 4 12.78 -6.86 1.38
CA ARG A 4 11.97 -8.02 1.81
C ARG A 4 10.98 -8.49 0.74
N TYR A 5 10.58 -7.61 -0.16
CA TYR A 5 9.68 -7.93 -1.25
C TYR A 5 10.45 -8.62 -2.39
N VAL A 6 11.62 -8.08 -2.76
CA VAL A 6 12.51 -8.68 -3.76
C VAL A 6 12.91 -10.11 -3.34
N SER A 7 13.30 -10.33 -2.08
CA SER A 7 13.65 -11.68 -1.61
C SER A 7 12.50 -12.68 -1.68
N LYS A 8 11.23 -12.22 -1.60
CA LYS A 8 10.08 -13.10 -1.82
C LYS A 8 9.89 -13.44 -3.28
N LEU A 9 10.16 -12.50 -4.18
CA LEU A 9 10.10 -12.74 -5.63
C LEU A 9 11.20 -13.68 -6.08
N GLU A 10 12.41 -13.53 -5.55
CA GLU A 10 13.52 -14.47 -5.78
C GLU A 10 13.14 -15.90 -5.34
N ALA A 11 12.52 -16.04 -4.16
CA ALA A 11 12.05 -17.34 -3.69
C ALA A 11 10.96 -17.96 -4.58
N ILE A 12 10.11 -17.14 -5.22
CA ILE A 12 9.13 -17.61 -6.19
C ILE A 12 9.82 -18.02 -7.48
N PHE A 13 10.69 -17.18 -8.01
CA PHE A 13 11.42 -17.45 -9.24
C PHE A 13 12.16 -18.78 -9.13
N ASN A 14 12.90 -18.99 -8.05
CA ASN A 14 13.63 -20.24 -7.80
C ASN A 14 12.73 -21.46 -7.57
N ALA A 15 11.44 -21.26 -7.26
CA ALA A 15 10.48 -22.35 -7.16
C ALA A 15 9.82 -22.69 -8.51
N ILE A 16 9.96 -21.83 -9.50
CA ILE A 16 9.46 -22.00 -10.88
C ILE A 16 10.59 -22.47 -11.80
N ASP A 17 11.78 -21.93 -11.60
CA ASP A 17 12.99 -22.27 -12.32
C ASP A 17 13.39 -23.73 -12.02
N ASP A 18 13.73 -24.46 -13.08
CA ASP A 18 14.24 -25.83 -13.02
C ASP A 18 15.78 -25.86 -12.84
N GLY A 19 16.39 -24.68 -12.64
CA GLY A 19 17.83 -24.47 -12.47
C GLY A 19 18.56 -24.03 -13.74
N ASP A 20 17.82 -23.67 -14.79
CA ASP A 20 18.37 -23.06 -16.01
C ASP A 20 18.41 -21.53 -15.93
N GLY A 21 17.81 -20.94 -14.89
CA GLY A 21 17.76 -19.51 -14.67
C GLY A 21 16.70 -18.80 -15.50
N MET A 22 15.80 -19.55 -16.16
CA MET A 22 14.85 -19.02 -17.14
C MET A 22 13.44 -19.62 -16.95
N ILE A 23 12.44 -18.75 -17.03
CA ILE A 23 11.03 -19.15 -17.03
C ILE A 23 10.48 -19.01 -18.45
N THR A 24 9.95 -20.08 -19.02
CA THR A 24 9.20 -20.03 -20.29
C THR A 24 7.70 -19.93 -20.02
N GLU A 25 6.93 -19.54 -21.03
CA GLU A 25 5.47 -19.42 -20.92
C GLU A 25 4.83 -20.72 -20.42
N ALA A 26 5.28 -21.86 -20.95
CA ALA A 26 4.78 -23.17 -20.56
C ALA A 26 5.07 -23.53 -19.09
N LYS A 27 6.26 -23.18 -18.57
CA LYS A 27 6.61 -23.38 -17.16
C LYS A 27 5.72 -22.52 -16.26
N LEU A 28 5.54 -21.24 -16.63
CA LEU A 28 4.71 -20.32 -15.88
C LEU A 28 3.24 -20.76 -15.85
N ASP A 29 2.68 -21.19 -16.99
CA ASP A 29 1.31 -21.68 -17.09
C ASP A 29 1.08 -22.94 -16.23
N THR A 30 2.01 -23.89 -16.32
CA THR A 30 1.99 -25.13 -15.52
C THR A 30 1.95 -24.84 -14.02
N ILE A 31 2.73 -23.86 -13.57
CA ILE A 31 2.80 -23.53 -12.15
C ILE A 31 1.60 -22.69 -11.70
N LEU A 32 1.11 -21.77 -12.53
CA LEU A 32 -0.08 -20.99 -12.23
C LEU A 32 -1.37 -21.82 -12.24
N ALA A 33 -1.36 -22.99 -12.88
CA ALA A 33 -2.42 -23.99 -12.74
C ALA A 33 -2.56 -24.50 -11.29
N ASN A 34 -1.50 -24.42 -10.47
CA ASN A 34 -1.57 -24.77 -9.05
C ASN A 34 -2.26 -23.66 -8.24
N PRO A 35 -3.45 -23.91 -7.64
CA PRO A 35 -4.20 -22.90 -6.91
C PRO A 35 -3.45 -22.33 -5.70
N LYS A 36 -2.52 -23.09 -5.09
CA LYS A 36 -1.70 -22.60 -3.98
C LYS A 36 -0.69 -21.55 -4.44
N VAL A 37 -0.09 -21.76 -5.61
CA VAL A 37 0.86 -20.80 -6.18
C VAL A 37 0.14 -19.54 -6.61
N ARG A 38 -1.01 -19.68 -7.30
CA ARG A 38 -1.89 -18.55 -7.62
C ARG A 38 -2.28 -17.74 -6.39
N ALA A 39 -2.69 -18.39 -5.30
CA ALA A 39 -3.00 -17.70 -4.04
C ALA A 39 -1.77 -16.97 -3.48
N TYR A 40 -0.57 -17.55 -3.59
CA TYR A 40 0.67 -16.91 -3.15
C TYR A 40 1.00 -15.66 -3.98
N PHE A 41 0.84 -15.69 -5.31
CA PHE A 41 0.95 -14.51 -6.16
C PHE A 41 -0.06 -13.42 -5.79
N GLN A 42 -1.30 -13.78 -5.47
CA GLN A 42 -2.31 -12.84 -4.98
C GLN A 42 -1.88 -12.17 -3.67
N THR A 43 -1.20 -12.87 -2.75
CA THR A 43 -0.64 -12.24 -1.54
C THR A 43 0.44 -11.19 -1.81
N LEU A 44 0.99 -11.16 -3.03
CA LEU A 44 1.95 -10.16 -3.49
C LEU A 44 1.30 -9.01 -4.28
N ASP A 45 -0.04 -8.98 -4.33
CA ASP A 45 -0.85 -8.10 -5.18
C ASP A 45 -0.64 -8.34 -6.68
N LEU A 46 -0.39 -9.59 -7.08
CA LEU A 46 -0.32 -9.98 -8.49
C LEU A 46 -1.57 -10.77 -8.85
N ASP A 47 -2.38 -10.16 -9.71
CA ASP A 47 -3.56 -10.82 -10.26
C ASP A 47 -3.13 -11.66 -11.47
N VAL A 48 -3.06 -12.97 -11.28
CA VAL A 48 -2.48 -13.93 -12.25
C VAL A 48 -3.57 -14.77 -12.93
N ASN A 49 -4.73 -14.16 -13.20
CA ASN A 49 -5.86 -14.84 -13.84
C ASN A 49 -5.56 -15.30 -15.28
N GLU A 50 -4.57 -14.71 -15.93
CA GLU A 50 -4.13 -15.06 -17.28
C GLU A 50 -2.59 -15.15 -17.32
N SER A 51 -2.07 -16.38 -17.28
CA SER A 51 -0.64 -16.71 -17.30
C SER A 51 0.06 -16.16 -18.54
N THR A 52 -0.55 -16.32 -19.72
CA THR A 52 -0.06 -15.78 -21.01
C THR A 52 0.06 -14.26 -21.00
N ALA A 53 -0.94 -13.55 -20.45
CA ALA A 53 -0.89 -12.09 -20.37
C ALA A 53 0.21 -11.62 -19.41
N LEU A 54 0.38 -12.31 -18.27
CA LEU A 54 1.47 -12.04 -17.36
C LEU A 54 2.83 -12.29 -18.03
N PHE A 55 3.01 -13.42 -18.70
CA PHE A 55 4.26 -13.77 -19.38
C PHE A 55 4.69 -12.67 -20.36
N ARG A 56 3.77 -12.23 -21.22
CA ARG A 56 4.02 -11.14 -22.19
C ARG A 56 4.39 -9.80 -21.55
N ILE A 57 3.98 -9.57 -20.31
CA ILE A 57 4.36 -8.36 -19.60
C ILE A 57 5.77 -8.50 -19.01
N LEU A 58 6.21 -9.71 -18.68
CA LEU A 58 7.52 -9.97 -18.06
C LEU A 58 8.62 -10.10 -19.12
N ASP A 59 8.36 -10.85 -20.19
CA ASP A 59 9.24 -11.12 -21.33
C ASP A 59 9.58 -9.82 -22.09
N ASP A 60 10.83 -9.71 -22.54
CA ASP A 60 11.33 -8.60 -23.33
C ASP A 60 11.28 -8.86 -24.85
N GLY A 61 10.86 -10.08 -25.24
CA GLY A 61 10.60 -10.52 -26.60
C GLY A 61 11.50 -11.66 -27.07
N ASP A 62 12.35 -12.23 -26.19
CA ASP A 62 13.18 -13.39 -26.49
C ASP A 62 12.48 -14.73 -26.21
N GLY A 63 11.32 -14.70 -25.53
CA GLY A 63 10.51 -15.88 -25.23
C GLY A 63 10.93 -16.60 -23.94
N GLU A 64 11.84 -16.01 -23.17
CA GLU A 64 12.27 -16.45 -21.86
C GLU A 64 12.13 -15.30 -20.85
N VAL A 65 12.10 -15.63 -19.56
CA VAL A 65 12.03 -14.62 -18.49
C VAL A 65 13.11 -14.92 -17.48
N THR A 66 14.12 -14.06 -17.44
CA THR A 66 15.18 -14.06 -16.44
C THR A 66 14.67 -13.59 -15.07
N LEU A 67 15.46 -13.84 -14.02
CA LEU A 67 15.17 -13.33 -12.68
C LEU A 67 15.00 -11.80 -12.66
N ASP A 68 15.85 -11.08 -13.39
CA ASP A 68 15.83 -9.63 -13.44
C ASP A 68 14.56 -9.11 -14.15
N GLU A 69 14.16 -9.74 -15.26
CA GLU A 69 12.90 -9.43 -15.95
C GLU A 69 11.69 -9.74 -15.10
N PHE A 70 11.70 -10.88 -14.40
CA PHE A 70 10.62 -11.26 -13.48
C PHE A 70 10.43 -10.21 -12.38
N ILE A 71 11.51 -9.83 -11.70
CA ILE A 71 11.46 -8.83 -10.62
C ILE A 71 11.05 -7.46 -11.17
N ASN A 72 11.68 -7.00 -12.26
CA ASN A 72 11.42 -5.68 -12.83
C ASN A 72 10.00 -5.58 -13.43
N GLY A 73 9.55 -6.64 -14.10
CA GLY A 73 8.22 -6.75 -14.66
C GLY A 73 7.14 -6.73 -13.58
N ILE A 74 7.32 -7.48 -12.49
CA ILE A 74 6.41 -7.46 -11.33
C ILE A 74 6.39 -6.10 -10.64
N LEU A 75 7.56 -5.48 -10.45
CA LEU A 75 7.65 -4.12 -9.88
C LEU A 75 6.97 -3.08 -10.78
N ARG A 76 7.07 -3.24 -12.11
CA ARG A 76 6.39 -2.40 -13.10
C ARG A 76 4.88 -2.60 -13.08
N CYS A 77 4.38 -3.84 -13.05
CA CYS A 77 2.95 -4.14 -12.90
C CYS A 77 2.38 -3.47 -11.66
N LYS A 78 3.09 -3.57 -10.52
CA LYS A 78 2.69 -2.95 -9.26
C LYS A 78 2.74 -1.42 -9.29
N GLY A 79 3.63 -0.83 -10.10
CA GLY A 79 3.74 0.62 -10.30
C GLY A 79 2.70 1.19 -11.27
N ALA A 80 2.45 0.51 -12.39
CA ALA A 80 1.53 0.94 -13.43
C ALA A 80 0.05 0.75 -13.04
N ALA A 81 -0.30 -0.38 -12.41
CA ALA A 81 -1.65 -0.60 -11.87
C ALA A 81 -2.00 0.47 -10.81
N LYS A 82 -1.07 0.77 -9.89
CA LYS A 82 -1.25 1.85 -8.91
C LYS A 82 -1.39 3.23 -9.54
N ALA A 83 -0.68 3.52 -10.62
CA ALA A 83 -0.76 4.82 -11.29
C ALA A 83 -2.13 5.02 -11.97
N ILE A 84 -2.65 4.00 -12.67
CA ILE A 84 -3.97 4.06 -13.31
C ILE A 84 -5.07 4.20 -12.25
N ASP A 85 -5.03 3.39 -11.19
CA ASP A 85 -5.99 3.47 -10.09
C ASP A 85 -5.92 4.83 -9.36
N GLN A 86 -4.73 5.38 -9.18
CA GLN A 86 -4.55 6.72 -8.59
C GLN A 86 -5.13 7.83 -9.48
N VAL A 87 -4.98 7.75 -10.80
CA VAL A 87 -5.56 8.70 -11.74
C VAL A 87 -7.09 8.60 -11.75
N ALA A 88 -7.63 7.38 -11.71
CA ALA A 88 -9.07 7.14 -11.60
C ALA A 88 -9.62 7.71 -10.28
N LEU A 89 -8.98 7.41 -9.14
CA LEU A 89 -9.34 7.96 -7.83
C LEU A 89 -9.27 9.49 -7.79
N HIS A 90 -8.24 10.09 -8.37
CA HIS A 90 -8.15 11.55 -8.47
C HIS A 90 -9.29 12.16 -9.30
N THR A 91 -9.74 11.46 -10.32
CA THR A 91 -10.83 11.91 -11.18
C THR A 91 -12.17 11.82 -10.46
N GLU A 92 -12.43 10.71 -9.75
CA GLU A 92 -13.60 10.57 -8.89
C GLU A 92 -13.62 11.59 -7.75
N MET A 93 -12.46 11.85 -7.12
CA MET A 93 -12.35 12.85 -6.06
C MET A 93 -12.59 14.29 -6.56
N ARG A 94 -12.18 14.60 -7.80
CA ARG A 94 -12.53 15.88 -8.46
C ARG A 94 -14.03 15.95 -8.76
N SER A 95 -14.64 14.87 -9.22
CA SER A 95 -16.09 14.79 -9.47
C SER A 95 -16.90 15.00 -8.19
N LEU A 96 -16.49 14.35 -7.09
CA LEU A 96 -17.08 14.53 -5.77
C LEU A 96 -16.95 15.97 -5.26
N HIS A 97 -15.77 16.58 -5.37
CA HIS A 97 -15.58 17.99 -5.00
C HIS A 97 -16.55 18.91 -5.75
N LYS A 98 -16.69 18.76 -7.07
CA LYS A 98 -17.62 19.57 -7.88
C LYS A 98 -19.07 19.40 -7.42
N LYS A 99 -19.49 18.16 -7.12
CA LYS A 99 -20.83 17.88 -6.59
C LYS A 99 -21.04 18.53 -5.23
N LEU A 100 -20.07 18.45 -4.33
CA LEU A 100 -20.13 19.10 -3.00
C LEU A 100 -20.22 20.63 -3.13
N THR A 101 -19.39 21.24 -3.97
CA THR A 101 -19.47 22.70 -4.23
C THR A 101 -20.84 23.10 -4.76
N LYS A 102 -21.41 22.31 -5.68
CA LYS A 102 -22.75 22.56 -6.22
C LYS A 102 -23.82 22.45 -5.13
N ILE A 103 -23.74 21.45 -4.26
CA ILE A 103 -24.66 21.30 -3.12
C ILE A 103 -24.56 22.50 -2.17
N LEU A 104 -23.34 22.92 -1.80
CA LEU A 104 -23.13 24.09 -0.94
C LEU A 104 -23.75 25.35 -1.56
N GLN A 105 -23.51 25.58 -2.84
CA GLN A 105 -24.05 26.73 -3.57
C GLN A 105 -25.60 26.69 -3.67
N MET A 106 -26.21 25.51 -3.71
CA MET A 106 -27.67 25.35 -3.67
C MET A 106 -28.23 25.62 -2.27
N CYS A 107 -27.54 25.20 -1.21
CA CYS A 107 -27.94 25.48 0.17
C CYS A 107 -27.89 26.97 0.51
N GLU A 108 -26.93 27.72 -0.05
CA GLU A 108 -26.84 29.19 0.11
C GLU A 108 -28.03 29.95 -0.51
N GLN A 109 -28.76 29.34 -1.43
CA GLN A 109 -29.90 29.96 -2.13
C GLN A 109 -31.25 29.64 -1.47
N ILE A 110 -31.26 28.94 -0.34
CA ILE A 110 -32.48 28.66 0.43
C ILE A 110 -32.69 29.80 1.45
N PRO A 111 -33.65 30.72 1.23
CA PRO A 111 -33.96 31.74 2.23
C PRO A 111 -34.49 31.08 3.52
N GLY A 112 -33.78 31.27 4.63
CA GLY A 112 -34.17 30.79 5.97
C GLY A 112 -33.19 29.82 6.65
N VAL A 113 -32.08 29.45 6.01
CA VAL A 113 -31.00 28.69 6.66
C VAL A 113 -29.92 29.69 7.10
N ASP A 114 -30.02 30.20 8.32
CA ASP A 114 -28.93 30.94 8.96
C ASP A 114 -27.82 29.95 9.38
N PRO A 115 -26.61 30.00 8.80
CA PRO A 115 -25.49 29.12 9.18
C PRO A 115 -24.92 29.39 10.59
N THR A 116 -25.45 30.40 11.30
CA THR A 116 -24.94 30.89 12.59
C THR A 116 -25.88 30.70 13.79
N SER A 117 -27.06 30.10 13.60
CA SER A 117 -28.09 30.07 14.67
C SER A 117 -27.98 28.93 15.69
N SER A 118 -26.92 28.12 15.68
CA SER A 118 -26.63 27.12 16.72
C SER A 118 -25.29 27.35 17.43
N SER A 119 -25.09 28.53 18.04
CA SER A 119 -24.20 28.69 19.19
C SER A 119 -24.46 30.02 19.91
N LYS A 120 -25.59 30.09 20.61
CA LYS A 120 -25.73 31.02 21.74
C LYS A 120 -26.32 30.27 22.92
N MET A 121 -25.51 29.41 23.54
CA MET A 121 -25.67 29.04 24.94
C MET A 121 -24.61 29.78 25.77
N MET A 122 -25.06 30.22 26.95
CA MET A 122 -24.56 31.30 27.81
C MET A 122 -23.07 31.32 28.22
N PRO A 123 -22.58 32.49 28.69
CA PRO A 123 -21.23 32.65 29.20
C PRO A 123 -21.12 32.10 30.63
N ARG A 124 -20.02 31.40 30.94
CA ARG A 124 -19.60 31.17 32.32
C ARG A 124 -18.30 31.90 32.61
N SER A 125 -18.38 32.73 33.64
CA SER A 125 -17.34 33.59 34.18
C SER A 125 -16.08 32.81 34.60
N SER A 126 -14.94 33.37 34.17
CA SER A 126 -13.65 33.56 34.86
C SER A 126 -13.35 32.80 36.16
N HIS A 127 -12.10 32.31 36.25
CA HIS A 127 -11.20 31.98 37.39
C HIS A 127 -10.48 30.66 37.02
N ASN A 128 -9.22 30.66 36.56
CA ASN A 128 -8.05 30.85 37.42
C ASN A 128 -6.82 31.15 36.54
N LYS A 129 -6.08 32.20 36.89
CA LYS A 129 -4.76 32.49 36.31
C LYS A 129 -3.74 31.60 37.02
N GLY A 130 -2.96 30.83 36.28
CA GLY A 130 -1.69 30.31 36.80
C GLY A 130 -1.28 28.97 36.21
N SER A 131 -0.01 28.90 35.82
CA SER A 131 0.78 27.67 35.63
C SER A 131 0.38 26.82 34.40
N LEU A 132 1.23 26.52 33.42
CA LEU A 132 2.68 26.36 33.40
C LEU A 132 3.18 26.65 31.99
N LYS A 133 4.01 27.69 31.89
CA LYS A 133 4.95 27.94 30.79
C LYS A 133 6.08 26.90 30.76
N ALA A 134 5.84 25.66 31.19
CA ALA A 134 6.87 24.70 31.59
C ALA A 134 6.52 23.22 31.31
N PHE A 135 5.93 22.91 30.15
CA PHE A 135 5.81 21.50 29.72
C PHE A 135 6.29 21.23 28.28
N ARG A 136 6.92 22.22 27.63
CA ARG A 136 7.45 22.10 26.27
C ARG A 136 8.93 21.68 26.18
N SER A 137 9.60 21.40 27.30
CA SER A 137 11.03 21.00 27.30
C SER A 137 11.33 19.64 27.97
N SER A 138 10.34 18.78 28.23
CA SER A 138 10.57 17.50 28.94
C SER A 138 10.06 16.25 28.21
N LEU A 139 10.04 16.23 26.88
CA LEU A 139 9.77 15.03 26.08
C LEU A 139 10.90 14.66 25.10
N MET A 140 12.12 15.18 25.31
CA MET A 140 13.31 14.84 24.52
C MET A 140 14.46 14.24 25.34
N THR A 141 14.24 13.83 26.58
CA THR A 141 15.27 13.19 27.40
C THR A 141 14.67 12.14 28.34
N GLY A 142 14.92 10.87 28.04
CA GLY A 142 14.75 9.76 28.98
C GLY A 142 13.65 8.77 28.62
N LEU A 143 14.03 7.64 28.04
CA LEU A 143 13.99 6.33 28.70
C LEU A 143 14.67 5.30 27.79
N ASP A 144 15.99 5.23 27.94
CA ASP A 144 16.68 3.95 27.92
C ASP A 144 16.17 3.10 29.10
N SER A 145 16.15 1.78 28.87
CA SER A 145 16.18 0.65 29.84
C SER A 145 14.82 0.03 30.26
N PRO A 146 14.82 -1.21 30.83
CA PRO A 146 14.96 -2.47 30.09
C PRO A 146 13.94 -3.53 30.58
N VAL A 147 13.12 -4.12 29.70
CA VAL A 147 12.28 -5.26 30.13
C VAL A 147 12.12 -6.28 28.99
N PHE A 148 12.75 -7.44 29.19
CA PHE A 148 12.66 -8.72 28.46
C PHE A 148 13.47 -8.94 27.15
N SER A 149 14.78 -9.11 27.37
CA SER A 149 15.58 -10.31 27.01
C SER A 149 14.75 -11.62 27.13
N PHE A 150 14.93 -12.75 26.44
CA PHE A 150 15.71 -13.26 25.32
C PHE A 150 15.43 -14.78 25.32
N SER A 151 15.39 -15.46 24.18
CA SER A 151 15.76 -16.88 24.13
C SER A 151 16.32 -17.21 22.75
N ARG A 152 17.66 -17.30 22.71
CA ARG A 152 18.46 -17.94 21.66
C ARG A 152 18.00 -19.39 21.54
N VAL A 153 17.59 -19.80 20.35
CA VAL A 153 17.69 -21.21 19.95
C VAL A 153 19.11 -21.40 19.44
N THR A 154 19.86 -22.25 20.12
CA THR A 154 21.19 -22.72 19.75
C THR A 154 21.08 -23.74 18.61
N ALA A 155 21.87 -23.57 17.55
CA ALA A 155 22.17 -24.63 16.60
C ALA A 155 23.27 -25.55 17.16
N PRO A 156 23.16 -26.88 17.06
CA PRO A 156 24.31 -27.76 17.13
C PRO A 156 24.94 -27.94 15.75
N MET A 157 26.20 -28.41 15.78
CA MET A 157 27.15 -28.52 14.67
C MET A 157 26.78 -29.53 13.59
#